data_AF-A0A6I9PV74-F1
#
_entry.id   AF-A0A6I9PV74-F1
#
_cell.length_a   1.000
_cell.length_b   1.000
_cell.length_c   1.000
_cell.angle_alpha   90.00
_cell.angle_beta   90.00
_cell.angle_gamma   90.00
#
_symmetry.space_group_name_H-M   'P 1'
#
loop_
_entity.id
_entity.type
_entity.pdbx_description
1 polymer ?
#
loop_
_entity_poly.entity_id
_entity_poly.type
_entity_poly.pdbx_seq_one_letter_code
_entity_poly.pdbx_strand_id
1 'polypeptide(L)'
;MSKREAFLESCCTENVDDFLRFIQLHKNKTEPFDVEEVLQEMNRDQRQTLWGKLSSLLQDVLQEERGEEGRREEGREERKEERREEAMEVEAAADPNHVRSVVDGVTLVAAESLKVLQDGETYSSLLEIIHRLHDLLELQPVSEAPLQLHILRLCDAWWKKDLKEKETFGRSAMIIALTKSFDLKKP
;
A
#
# COMPACT_ATOMS: atom_id res chain seq x y z
N MET A 1 -18.05 15.30 12.56
CA MET A 1 -16.81 14.93 11.88
C MET A 1 -16.98 15.19 10.40
N SER A 2 -16.09 15.96 9.80
CA SER A 2 -16.04 16.13 8.34
C SER A 2 -15.56 14.84 7.66
N LYS A 3 -15.85 14.66 6.35
CA LYS A 3 -15.37 13.51 5.58
C LYS A 3 -13.85 13.36 5.65
N ARG A 4 -13.12 14.48 5.63
CA ARG A 4 -11.65 14.55 5.70
C ARG A 4 -11.12 14.04 7.04
N GLU A 5 -11.73 14.47 8.15
CA GLU A 5 -11.36 14.02 9.49
C GLU A 5 -11.65 12.54 9.69
N ALA A 6 -12.81 12.05 9.22
CA ALA A 6 -13.14 10.63 9.30
C ALA A 6 -12.16 9.76 8.52
N PHE A 7 -11.73 10.20 7.34
CA PHE A 7 -10.71 9.51 6.55
C PHE A 7 -9.31 9.58 7.19
N LEU A 8 -8.95 10.73 7.76
CA LEU A 8 -7.67 10.89 8.47
C LEU A 8 -7.59 10.00 9.72
N GLU A 9 -8.69 9.83 10.44
CA GLU A 9 -8.75 9.01 11.65
C GLU A 9 -8.81 7.51 11.36
N SER A 10 -9.27 7.10 10.18
CA SER A 10 -9.27 5.68 9.80
C SER A 10 -7.87 5.17 9.42
N CYS A 11 -6.94 6.05 9.04
CA CYS A 11 -5.59 5.69 8.60
C CYS A 11 -4.65 5.28 9.76
N CYS A 12 -5.10 4.45 10.69
CA CYS A 12 -4.28 3.90 11.78
C CYS A 12 -4.50 2.40 11.94
N THR A 13 -3.59 1.74 12.64
CA THR A 13 -3.63 0.29 12.91
C THR A 13 -4.85 -0.15 13.72
N GLU A 14 -5.45 0.74 14.52
CA GLU A 14 -6.64 0.43 15.30
C GLU A 14 -7.94 0.45 14.45
N ASN A 15 -7.93 1.17 13.32
CA ASN A 15 -9.11 1.40 12.48
C ASN A 15 -8.91 0.95 11.02
N VAL A 16 -8.07 -0.07 10.80
CA VAL A 16 -7.70 -0.54 9.46
C VAL A 16 -8.92 -0.95 8.64
N ASP A 17 -9.91 -1.59 9.26
CA ASP A 17 -11.14 -2.00 8.58
C ASP A 17 -11.94 -0.78 8.06
N ASP A 18 -11.98 0.32 8.83
CA ASP A 18 -12.61 1.56 8.38
C ASP A 18 -11.83 2.20 7.24
N PHE A 19 -10.49 2.16 7.29
CA PHE A 19 -9.65 2.60 6.16
C PHE A 19 -9.96 1.80 4.90
N LEU A 20 -9.94 0.47 4.98
CA LEU A 20 -10.24 -0.39 3.84
C LEU A 20 -11.65 -0.16 3.32
N ARG A 21 -12.63 0.10 4.19
CA ARG A 21 -13.98 0.48 3.79
C ARG A 21 -14.00 1.77 2.99
N PHE A 22 -13.26 2.82 3.37
CA PHE A 22 -13.13 4.03 2.55
C PHE A 22 -12.49 3.75 1.18
N ILE A 23 -11.47 2.89 1.13
CA ILE A 23 -10.85 2.48 -0.14
C ILE A 23 -11.86 1.74 -1.03
N GLN A 24 -12.70 0.87 -0.46
CA GLN A 24 -13.76 0.19 -1.21
C GLN A 24 -14.83 1.16 -1.70
N LEU A 25 -15.23 2.14 -0.88
CA LEU A 25 -16.16 3.18 -1.29
C LEU A 25 -15.63 3.98 -2.50
N HIS A 26 -14.35 4.34 -2.51
CA HIS A 26 -13.73 5.00 -3.66
C HIS A 26 -13.66 4.13 -4.92
N LYS A 27 -13.39 2.83 -4.77
CA LYS A 27 -13.42 1.89 -5.90
C LYS A 27 -14.83 1.71 -6.48
N ASN A 28 -15.86 1.89 -5.65
CA ASN A 28 -17.24 1.79 -6.09
C ASN A 28 -17.74 3.12 -6.68
N LYS A 29 -17.74 3.23 -8.01
CA LYS A 29 -18.13 4.45 -8.75
C LYS A 29 -19.57 4.92 -8.54
N THR A 30 -20.40 4.15 -7.83
CA THR A 30 -21.77 4.54 -7.48
C THR A 30 -21.87 5.23 -6.11
N GLU A 31 -20.81 5.21 -5.31
CA GLU A 31 -20.77 5.78 -3.96
C GLU A 31 -20.17 7.20 -3.97
N PRO A 32 -20.57 8.08 -3.03
CA PRO A 32 -20.22 9.50 -3.04
C PRO A 32 -18.88 9.82 -2.34
N PHE A 33 -17.96 8.85 -2.28
CA PHE A 33 -16.66 9.03 -1.64
C PHE A 33 -15.54 8.89 -2.67
N ASP A 34 -14.76 9.95 -2.82
CA ASP A 34 -13.60 9.98 -3.71
C ASP A 34 -12.35 10.41 -2.93
N VAL A 35 -11.29 9.60 -3.00
CA VAL A 35 -10.03 9.87 -2.30
C VAL A 35 -9.33 11.10 -2.88
N GLU A 36 -9.36 11.29 -4.20
CA GLU A 36 -8.77 12.46 -4.85
C GLU A 36 -9.46 13.74 -4.35
N GLU A 37 -10.80 13.75 -4.32
CA GLU A 37 -11.60 14.88 -3.82
C GLU A 37 -11.25 15.19 -2.36
N VAL A 38 -11.21 14.18 -1.49
CA VAL A 38 -10.87 14.35 -0.08
C VAL A 38 -9.46 14.93 0.10
N LEU A 39 -8.49 14.48 -0.71
CA LEU A 39 -7.10 14.94 -0.68
C LEU A 39 -6.93 16.37 -1.22
N GLN A 40 -7.67 16.74 -2.27
CA GLN A 40 -7.70 18.11 -2.82
C GLN A 40 -8.25 19.08 -1.79
N GLU A 41 -9.25 18.63 -1.05
CA GLU A 41 -9.91 19.36 0.00
C GLU A 41 -9.04 19.55 1.25
N MET A 42 -8.12 18.63 1.56
CA MET A 42 -7.23 18.74 2.71
C MET A 42 -6.27 19.94 2.59
N ASN A 43 -5.91 20.54 3.72
CA ASN A 43 -4.79 21.48 3.77
C ASN A 43 -3.44 20.74 3.82
N ARG A 44 -2.33 21.48 3.76
CA ARG A 44 -0.97 20.90 3.72
C ARG A 44 -0.66 20.05 4.95
N ASP A 45 -1.00 20.55 6.13
CA ASP A 45 -0.72 19.87 7.40
C ASP A 45 -1.53 18.57 7.53
N GLN A 46 -2.78 18.57 7.05
CA GLN A 46 -3.64 17.39 6.99
C GLN A 46 -3.06 16.33 6.04
N ARG A 47 -2.57 16.73 4.85
CA ARG A 47 -1.91 15.81 3.92
C ARG A 47 -0.65 15.20 4.52
N GLN A 48 0.20 16.00 5.16
CA GLN A 48 1.40 15.51 5.83
C GLN A 48 1.08 14.54 6.96
N THR A 49 0.07 14.86 7.76
CA THR A 49 -0.43 13.98 8.83
C THR A 49 -0.92 12.66 8.25
N LEU A 50 -1.69 12.70 7.16
CA LEU A 50 -2.18 11.52 6.46
C LEU A 50 -1.02 10.65 5.97
N TRP A 51 -0.02 11.22 5.30
CA TRP A 51 1.13 10.47 4.81
C TRP A 51 1.96 9.88 5.95
N GLY A 52 2.11 10.59 7.07
CA GLY A 52 2.75 10.04 8.27
C GLY A 52 1.99 8.83 8.82
N LYS A 53 0.67 8.97 9.00
CA LYS A 53 -0.22 7.90 9.44
C LYS A 53 -0.17 6.67 8.52
N LEU A 54 -0.19 6.87 7.20
CA LEU A 54 -0.08 5.79 6.21
C LEU A 54 1.31 5.12 6.21
N SER A 55 2.38 5.88 6.41
CA SER A 55 3.74 5.34 6.51
C SER A 55 3.86 4.39 7.72
N SER A 56 3.33 4.81 8.87
CA SER A 56 3.26 3.98 10.08
C SER A 56 2.38 2.75 9.87
N LEU A 57 1.18 2.91 9.33
CA LEU A 57 0.26 1.79 9.05
C LEU A 57 0.90 0.75 8.14
N LEU A 58 1.55 1.19 7.04
CA LEU A 58 2.25 0.29 6.13
C LEU A 58 3.40 -0.43 6.83
N GLN A 59 4.17 0.27 7.68
CA GLN A 59 5.25 -0.35 8.43
C GLN A 59 4.73 -1.42 9.40
N ASP A 60 3.69 -1.11 10.17
CA ASP A 60 3.17 -1.99 11.21
C ASP A 60 2.60 -3.28 10.59
N VAL A 61 1.81 -3.16 9.53
CA VAL A 61 1.22 -4.31 8.83
C VAL A 61 2.28 -5.22 8.18
N LEU A 62 3.36 -4.63 7.64
CA LEU A 62 4.47 -5.42 7.09
C LEU A 62 5.32 -6.10 8.17
N GLN A 63 5.42 -5.51 9.37
CA GLN A 63 6.10 -6.14 10.50
C GLN A 63 5.28 -7.28 11.09
N GLU A 64 3.97 -7.11 11.18
CA GLU A 64 3.05 -8.15 11.63
C GLU A 64 3.12 -9.38 10.73
N GLU A 65 3.08 -9.21 9.40
CA GLU A 65 3.24 -10.32 8.45
C GLU A 65 4.53 -11.12 8.69
N ARG A 66 5.67 -10.43 8.82
CA ARG A 66 6.98 -11.08 9.07
C ARG A 66 7.02 -11.80 10.41
N GLY A 67 6.44 -11.20 11.44
CA GLY A 67 6.37 -11.78 12.78
C GLY A 67 5.50 -13.04 12.81
N GLU A 68 4.36 -13.01 12.12
CA GLU A 68 3.49 -14.17 12.00
C GLU A 68 4.13 -15.29 11.16
N GLU A 69 4.83 -14.97 10.07
CA GLU A 69 5.55 -15.97 9.28
C GLU A 69 6.64 -16.66 10.13
N GLY A 70 7.40 -15.90 10.92
CA GLY A 70 8.36 -16.46 11.88
C GLY A 70 7.71 -17.41 12.90
N ARG A 71 6.58 -17.02 13.50
CA ARG A 71 5.83 -17.90 14.42
C ARG A 71 5.25 -19.14 13.73
N ARG A 72 4.82 -19.03 12.47
CA ARG A 72 4.34 -20.18 11.68
C ARG A 72 5.47 -21.16 11.37
N GLU A 73 6.68 -20.66 11.13
CA GLU A 73 7.86 -21.50 10.89
C GLU A 73 8.31 -22.19 12.19
N GLU A 74 8.38 -21.46 13.30
CA GLU A 74 8.67 -22.00 14.64
C GLU A 74 7.63 -23.05 15.05
N GLY A 75 6.33 -22.73 14.97
CA GLY A 75 5.25 -23.67 15.28
C GLY A 75 5.18 -24.87 14.31
N ARG A 76 5.77 -24.77 13.11
CA ARG A 76 5.88 -25.88 12.15
C ARG A 76 7.11 -26.76 12.43
N GLU A 77 8.19 -26.20 12.94
CA GLU A 77 9.34 -26.94 13.46
C GLU A 77 8.96 -27.67 14.76
N GLU A 78 8.26 -27.00 15.68
CA GLU A 78 7.72 -27.58 16.92
C GLU A 78 6.72 -28.71 16.61
N ARG A 79 5.77 -28.52 15.68
CA ARG A 79 4.85 -29.61 15.24
C ARG A 79 5.52 -30.76 14.50
N LYS A 80 6.74 -30.57 13.98
CA LYS A 80 7.56 -31.66 13.42
C LYS A 80 8.23 -32.48 14.52
N GLU A 81 8.59 -31.84 15.63
CA GLU A 81 9.14 -32.49 16.82
C GLU A 81 8.03 -33.15 17.67
N GLU A 82 6.85 -32.54 17.73
CA GLU A 82 5.66 -32.98 18.48
C GLU A 82 4.64 -33.77 17.64
N ARG A 83 5.08 -34.51 16.59
CA ARG A 83 4.19 -35.45 15.89
C ARG A 83 3.95 -36.75 16.70
N ARG A 84 3.69 -36.60 17.99
CA ARG A 84 2.90 -37.49 18.84
C ARG A 84 1.97 -36.62 19.67
N GLU A 85 0.70 -36.71 19.29
CA GLU A 85 -0.50 -36.38 20.08
C GLU A 85 -1.03 -34.94 20.02
N GLU A 86 -2.24 -34.92 19.46
CA GLU A 86 -3.36 -34.04 19.73
C GLU A 86 -3.48 -32.70 18.98
N ALA A 87 -4.54 -32.69 18.19
CA ALA A 87 -5.05 -31.57 17.44
C ALA A 87 -5.97 -30.74 18.32
N MET A 88 -5.61 -29.50 18.63
CA MET A 88 -6.57 -28.39 18.64
C MET A 88 -5.91 -27.01 18.59
N GLU A 89 -6.74 -26.06 18.18
CA GLU A 89 -6.63 -24.59 18.20
C GLU A 89 -5.79 -23.93 17.11
N VAL A 90 -6.52 -23.48 16.08
CA VAL A 90 -6.09 -22.52 15.08
C VAL A 90 -6.36 -21.14 15.66
N GLU A 91 -5.33 -20.51 16.25
CA GLU A 91 -5.36 -19.06 16.44
C GLU A 91 -5.52 -18.39 15.07
N ALA A 92 -6.38 -17.39 15.02
CA ALA A 92 -6.73 -16.66 13.81
C ALA A 92 -5.50 -15.88 13.31
N ALA A 93 -4.72 -16.53 12.45
CA ALA A 93 -3.79 -15.92 11.52
C ALA A 93 -4.42 -14.66 10.89
N ALA A 94 -3.69 -13.53 10.86
CA ALA A 94 -4.06 -12.43 9.99
C ALA A 94 -4.31 -12.99 8.59
N ASP A 95 -5.48 -12.67 8.02
CA ASP A 95 -5.82 -13.10 6.66
C ASP A 95 -4.75 -12.53 5.72
N PRO A 96 -3.97 -13.34 4.98
CA PRO A 96 -2.98 -12.83 4.03
C PRO A 96 -3.60 -11.91 2.96
N ASN A 97 -4.93 -11.94 2.77
CA ASN A 97 -5.64 -10.94 1.97
C ASN A 97 -5.72 -9.56 2.64
N HIS A 98 -5.65 -9.48 3.97
CA HIS A 98 -5.75 -8.24 4.74
C HIS A 98 -4.50 -7.38 4.54
N VAL A 99 -3.30 -7.92 4.77
CA VAL A 99 -2.02 -7.25 4.49
C VAL A 99 -2.00 -6.72 3.05
N ARG A 100 -2.34 -7.59 2.09
CA ARG A 100 -2.39 -7.24 0.68
C ARG A 100 -3.38 -6.10 0.39
N SER A 101 -4.55 -6.10 1.04
CA SER A 101 -5.56 -5.05 0.88
C SER A 101 -5.11 -3.72 1.45
N VAL A 102 -4.39 -3.72 2.58
CA VAL A 102 -3.81 -2.50 3.16
C VAL A 102 -2.74 -1.95 2.23
N VAL A 103 -1.81 -2.77 1.75
CA VAL A 103 -0.76 -2.35 0.80
C VAL A 103 -1.40 -1.76 -0.47
N ASP A 104 -2.44 -2.40 -1.00
CA ASP A 104 -3.18 -1.90 -2.17
C ASP A 104 -3.86 -0.54 -1.89
N GLY A 105 -4.51 -0.41 -0.72
CA GLY A 105 -5.14 0.83 -0.28
C GLY A 105 -4.13 1.96 -0.10
N VAL A 106 -3.01 1.71 0.56
CA VAL A 106 -1.92 2.70 0.75
C VAL A 106 -1.34 3.10 -0.60
N THR A 107 -1.13 2.15 -1.52
CA THR A 107 -0.66 2.42 -2.89
C THR A 107 -1.62 3.34 -3.64
N LEU A 108 -2.93 3.10 -3.51
CA LEU A 108 -3.97 3.94 -4.11
C LEU A 108 -3.90 5.37 -3.56
N VAL A 109 -3.91 5.53 -2.23
CA VAL A 109 -3.90 6.87 -1.62
C VAL A 109 -2.60 7.62 -1.94
N ALA A 110 -1.47 6.92 -2.03
CA ALA A 110 -0.21 7.50 -2.47
C ALA A 110 -0.29 7.99 -3.93
N ALA A 111 -0.89 7.20 -4.84
CA ALA A 111 -1.07 7.60 -6.23
C ALA A 111 -1.99 8.83 -6.37
N GLU A 112 -3.08 8.87 -5.62
CA GLU A 112 -3.99 10.03 -5.57
C GLU A 112 -3.32 11.26 -4.94
N SER A 113 -2.47 11.04 -3.93
CA SER A 113 -1.66 12.11 -3.32
C SER A 113 -0.72 12.77 -4.32
N LEU A 114 -0.16 12.00 -5.26
CA LEU A 114 0.69 12.55 -6.32
C LEU A 114 -0.07 13.51 -7.25
N LYS A 115 -1.37 13.34 -7.45
CA LYS A 115 -2.15 14.25 -8.31
C LYS A 115 -2.34 15.62 -7.66
N VAL A 116 -2.52 15.64 -6.34
CA VAL A 116 -2.81 16.86 -5.57
C VAL A 116 -1.58 17.55 -5.00
N LEU A 117 -0.42 16.88 -5.02
CA LEU A 117 0.84 17.38 -4.47
C LEU A 117 1.23 18.71 -5.15
N GLN A 118 1.38 19.76 -4.35
CA GLN A 118 1.76 21.11 -4.78
C GLN A 118 3.27 21.35 -4.71
N ASP A 119 3.75 22.31 -5.50
CA ASP A 119 5.15 22.73 -5.47
C ASP A 119 5.54 23.31 -4.10
N GLY A 120 6.66 22.84 -3.57
CA GLY A 120 7.19 23.27 -2.27
C GLY A 120 6.57 22.60 -1.03
N GLU A 121 5.64 21.64 -1.20
CA GLU A 121 5.18 20.81 -0.09
C GLU A 121 6.27 19.81 0.35
N THR A 122 6.42 19.63 1.67
CA THR A 122 7.27 18.56 2.20
C THR A 122 6.52 17.23 2.12
N TYR A 123 7.06 16.27 1.38
CA TYR A 123 6.46 14.95 1.13
C TYR A 123 7.33 13.80 1.64
N SER A 124 8.11 14.00 2.71
CA SER A 124 9.05 12.99 3.25
C SER A 124 8.37 11.67 3.59
N SER A 125 7.22 11.70 4.26
CA SER A 125 6.48 10.48 4.59
C SER A 125 5.92 9.77 3.35
N LEU A 126 5.55 10.53 2.32
CA LEU A 126 5.13 9.94 1.04
C LEU A 126 6.31 9.29 0.30
N LEU A 127 7.51 9.87 0.41
CA LEU A 127 8.75 9.28 -0.09
C LEU A 127 9.09 7.98 0.65
N GLU A 128 8.88 7.92 1.96
CA GLU A 128 9.07 6.67 2.74
C GLU A 128 8.08 5.58 2.31
N ILE A 129 6.81 5.93 2.08
CA ILE A 129 5.78 5.00 1.59
C ILE A 129 6.23 4.39 0.27
N ILE A 130 6.61 5.20 -0.72
CA ILE A 130 6.98 4.66 -2.04
C ILE A 130 8.24 3.79 -1.98
N HIS A 131 9.22 4.10 -1.13
CA HIS A 131 10.37 3.22 -0.92
C HIS A 131 9.97 1.86 -0.36
N ARG A 132 9.15 1.83 0.69
CA ARG A 132 8.67 0.57 1.27
C ARG A 132 7.89 -0.26 0.25
N LEU A 133 7.01 0.39 -0.52
CA LEU A 133 6.26 -0.29 -1.58
C LEU A 133 7.20 -0.82 -2.69
N HIS A 134 8.22 -0.04 -3.06
CA HIS A 134 9.23 -0.46 -4.02
C HIS A 134 10.05 -1.66 -3.52
N ASP A 135 10.44 -1.69 -2.26
CA ASP A 135 11.16 -2.82 -1.66
C ASP A 135 10.32 -4.11 -1.74
N LEU A 136 9.00 -4.02 -1.60
CA LEU A 136 8.11 -5.18 -1.81
C LEU A 136 8.16 -5.72 -3.24
N LEU A 137 8.37 -4.84 -4.25
CA LEU A 137 8.59 -5.28 -5.63
C LEU A 137 9.93 -5.95 -5.83
N GLU A 138 10.97 -5.54 -5.10
CA GLU A 138 12.31 -6.13 -5.22
C GLU A 138 12.40 -7.52 -4.56
N LEU A 139 11.63 -7.73 -3.49
CA LEU A 139 11.58 -9.00 -2.75
C LEU A 139 10.76 -10.09 -3.46
N GLN A 140 9.94 -9.72 -4.45
CA GLN A 140 9.06 -10.65 -5.15
C GLN A 140 9.43 -10.76 -6.64
N PRO A 141 9.35 -11.97 -7.24
CA PRO A 141 9.47 -12.08 -8.68
C PRO A 141 8.35 -11.28 -9.37
N VAL A 142 8.71 -10.62 -10.48
CA VAL A 142 7.76 -9.83 -11.29
C VAL A 142 6.65 -10.76 -11.78
N SER A 143 5.42 -10.44 -11.40
CA SER A 143 4.19 -11.16 -11.70
C SER A 143 3.14 -10.16 -12.20
N GLU A 144 2.18 -10.60 -13.01
CA GLU A 144 1.03 -9.77 -13.44
C GLU A 144 -0.01 -9.57 -12.32
N ALA A 145 0.38 -9.84 -11.07
CA ALA A 145 -0.46 -9.61 -9.90
C ALA A 145 -0.94 -8.15 -9.84
N PRO A 146 -2.26 -7.90 -9.68
CA PRO A 146 -2.82 -6.55 -9.71
C PRO A 146 -2.12 -5.54 -8.79
N LEU A 147 -1.72 -5.97 -7.59
CA LEU A 147 -1.01 -5.14 -6.62
C LEU A 147 0.37 -4.69 -7.13
N GLN A 148 1.16 -5.60 -7.72
CA GLN A 148 2.47 -5.24 -8.25
C GLN A 148 2.33 -4.20 -9.37
N LEU A 149 1.32 -4.36 -10.23
CA LEU A 149 1.01 -3.38 -11.27
C LEU A 149 0.63 -2.01 -10.70
N HIS A 150 -0.12 -1.96 -9.60
CA HIS A 150 -0.45 -0.69 -8.93
C HIS A 150 0.80 0.01 -8.38
N ILE A 151 1.70 -0.73 -7.72
CA ILE A 151 2.96 -0.17 -7.20
C ILE A 151 3.87 0.29 -8.34
N LEU A 152 4.00 -0.50 -9.42
CA LEU A 152 4.77 -0.12 -10.60
C LEU A 152 4.22 1.17 -11.26
N ARG A 153 2.90 1.32 -11.32
CA ARG A 153 2.25 2.55 -11.83
C ARG A 153 2.51 3.75 -10.93
N LEU A 154 2.51 3.56 -9.61
CA LEU A 154 2.92 4.60 -8.66
C LEU A 154 4.37 5.03 -8.89
N CYS A 155 5.29 4.08 -9.08
CA CYS A 155 6.68 4.35 -9.43
C CYS A 155 6.83 5.11 -10.76
N ASP A 156 6.10 4.72 -11.81
CA ASP A 156 6.05 5.43 -13.11
C ASP A 156 5.53 6.88 -12.93
N ALA A 157 4.49 7.09 -12.13
CA ALA A 157 3.96 8.41 -11.83
C ALA A 157 4.96 9.28 -11.05
N TRP A 158 5.63 8.71 -10.06
CA TRP A 158 6.69 9.38 -9.29
C TRP A 158 7.84 9.83 -10.20
N TRP A 159 8.30 8.92 -11.06
CA TRP A 159 9.34 9.19 -12.04
C TRP A 159 8.98 10.35 -12.96
N LYS A 160 7.77 10.31 -13.54
CA LYS A 160 7.28 11.33 -14.48
C LYS A 160 7.08 12.70 -13.85
N LYS A 161 6.76 12.75 -12.56
CA LYS A 161 6.60 14.00 -11.81
C LYS A 161 7.93 14.60 -11.35
N ASP A 162 9.07 13.99 -11.71
CA ASP A 162 10.42 14.49 -11.43
C ASP A 162 10.69 14.71 -9.94
N LEU A 163 10.13 13.84 -9.09
CA LEU A 163 10.23 13.95 -7.64
C LEU A 163 11.59 13.46 -7.10
N LYS A 164 11.86 13.75 -5.83
CA LYS A 164 13.10 13.33 -5.15
C LYS A 164 13.34 11.84 -5.32
N GLU A 165 14.60 11.48 -5.57
CA GLU A 165 15.06 10.10 -5.74
C GLU A 165 14.36 9.34 -6.87
N LYS A 166 13.87 10.04 -7.91
CA LYS A 166 13.26 9.39 -9.08
C LYS A 166 14.12 8.25 -9.61
N GLU A 167 15.44 8.44 -9.70
CA GLU A 167 16.41 7.47 -10.25
C GLU A 167 16.23 6.06 -9.68
N THR A 168 15.87 5.94 -8.40
CA THR A 168 15.57 4.67 -7.71
C THR A 168 14.43 3.90 -8.38
N PHE A 169 13.41 4.61 -8.88
CA PHE A 169 12.19 4.04 -9.46
C PHE A 169 12.26 3.88 -10.99
N GLY A 170 13.41 4.16 -11.62
CA GLY A 170 13.57 4.18 -13.08
C GLY A 170 13.36 2.82 -13.74
N ARG A 171 13.82 1.74 -13.10
CA ARG A 171 13.58 0.36 -13.56
C ARG A 171 12.08 0.06 -13.61
N SER A 172 11.34 0.45 -12.58
CA SER A 172 9.89 0.26 -12.50
C SER A 172 9.14 1.05 -13.58
N ALA A 173 9.56 2.30 -13.83
CA ALA A 173 9.04 3.11 -14.93
C ALA A 173 9.34 2.48 -16.31
N MET A 174 10.54 1.94 -16.51
CA MET A 174 10.93 1.24 -17.74
C MET A 174 10.07 -0.01 -17.97
N ILE A 175 9.82 -0.82 -16.93
CA ILE A 175 8.93 -1.99 -17.02
C ILE A 175 7.55 -1.56 -17.52
N ILE A 176 6.95 -0.52 -16.93
CA ILE A 176 5.63 -0.01 -17.37
C ILE A 176 5.67 0.47 -18.82
N ALA A 177 6.72 1.18 -19.24
CA ALA A 177 6.86 1.64 -20.62
C ALA A 177 6.95 0.47 -21.61
N LEU A 178 7.70 -0.57 -21.26
CA LEU A 178 7.81 -1.80 -22.05
C LEU A 178 6.45 -2.51 -22.13
N THR A 179 5.77 -2.75 -21.01
CA THR A 179 4.44 -3.40 -21.01
C THR A 179 3.46 -2.68 -21.93
N LYS A 180 3.38 -1.34 -21.84
CA LYS A 180 2.55 -0.52 -22.73
C LYS A 180 2.92 -0.71 -24.20
N SER A 181 4.22 -0.81 -24.52
CA SER A 181 4.68 -1.01 -25.91
C SER A 181 4.34 -2.40 -26.48
N PHE A 182 4.21 -3.42 -25.62
CA PHE A 182 3.79 -4.76 -26.03
C PHE A 182 2.27 -4.88 -26.15
N ASP A 183 1.50 -4.22 -25.28
CA ASP A 183 0.04 -4.20 -25.40
C ASP A 183 -0.44 -3.46 -26.66
N LEU A 184 0.28 -2.41 -27.08
CA LEU A 184 0.04 -1.70 -28.34
C LEU A 184 0.31 -2.57 -29.60
N LYS A 185 0.91 -3.75 -29.44
CA LYS A 185 1.18 -4.70 -30.54
C LYS A 185 0.16 -5.84 -30.63
N LYS A 186 -0.87 -5.89 -29.78
CA LYS A 186 -1.98 -6.84 -29.95
C LYS A 186 -2.87 -6.34 -31.11
N PRO A 187 -3.03 -7.10 -32.20
CA PRO A 187 -3.78 -6.69 -33.40
C PRO A 187 -5.28 -6.54 -33.15
#